data_AF-W4F073-F1
#
_entry.id   AF-W4F073-F1
#
_cell.length_a   1.000
_cell.length_b   1.000
_cell.length_c   1.000
_cell.angle_alpha   90.00
_cell.angle_beta   90.00
_cell.angle_gamma   90.00
#
_symmetry.space_group_name_H-M   'P 1'
#
loop_
_entity.id
_entity.type
_entity.pdbx_description
1 polymer ?
#
loop_
_entity_poly.entity_id
_entity_poly.type
_entity_poly.pdbx_seq_one_letter_code
_entity_poly.pdbx_strand_id
1 'polypeptide(L)'
;MKNNKLLTIMLIILVSITLLGVIALVTVNQLNKGSAKEPSIDDIIEASVDVPELTTNLAGTNFVKISLKIQTDSKKAAEEIGKRDFQVKSIVIEEMSEMTKGDLEGKKGKKMLETTLKTRFNELMQDGKVQEVYITSYIIQ
;
A
#
# COMPACT_ATOMS: atom_id res chain seq x y z
N MET A 1 35.95 -36.82 33.61
CA MET A 1 35.17 -35.66 33.10
C MET A 1 35.54 -34.44 33.93
N LYS A 2 36.21 -33.45 33.33
CA LYS A 2 36.70 -32.26 34.04
C LYS A 2 35.51 -31.32 34.31
N ASN A 3 35.30 -30.97 35.56
CA ASN A 3 34.23 -30.06 35.99
C ASN A 3 34.48 -28.66 35.44
N ASN A 4 33.98 -28.37 34.24
CA ASN A 4 34.12 -27.10 33.57
C ASN A 4 33.16 -26.03 34.12
N LYS A 5 32.97 -26.01 35.45
CA LYS A 5 32.05 -25.11 36.15
C LYS A 5 32.25 -23.64 35.76
N LEU A 6 33.50 -23.23 35.50
CA LEU A 6 33.82 -21.89 35.00
C LEU A 6 33.27 -21.62 33.60
N LEU A 7 33.36 -22.59 32.68
CA LEU A 7 32.75 -22.46 31.34
C LEU A 7 31.22 -22.48 31.43
N THR A 8 30.63 -23.28 32.33
CA THR A 8 29.19 -23.29 32.56
C THR A 8 28.71 -21.94 33.12
N ILE A 9 29.43 -21.36 34.09
CA ILE A 9 29.12 -20.03 34.65
C ILE A 9 29.25 -18.94 33.58
N MET A 10 30.31 -18.97 32.77
CA MET A 10 30.51 -18.01 31.67
C MET A 10 29.38 -18.09 30.63
N LEU A 11 28.92 -19.30 30.32
CA LEU A 11 27.82 -19.52 29.37
C LEU A 11 26.47 -19.04 29.93
N ILE A 12 26.22 -19.23 31.24
CA ILE A 12 25.04 -18.70 31.92
C ILE A 12 25.02 -17.17 31.92
N ILE A 13 26.18 -16.53 32.17
CA ILE A 13 26.30 -15.07 32.16
C ILE A 13 26.06 -14.54 30.73
N LEU A 14 26.66 -15.17 29.72
CA LEU A 14 26.47 -14.79 28.32
C LEU A 14 24.98 -14.87 27.90
N VAL A 15 24.31 -15.97 28.23
CA VAL A 15 22.88 -16.18 27.93
C VAL A 15 22.00 -15.17 28.67
N SER A 16 22.33 -14.85 29.92
CA SER A 16 21.60 -13.84 30.69
C SER A 16 21.69 -12.46 30.05
N ILE A 17 22.89 -12.08 29.59
CA ILE A 17 23.12 -10.78 28.93
C ILE A 17 22.39 -10.70 27.59
N THR A 18 22.41 -11.77 26.79
CA THR A 18 21.69 -11.79 25.50
C THR A 18 20.18 -11.70 25.70
N LEU A 19 19.64 -12.36 26.73
CA LEU A 19 18.21 -12.29 27.05
C LEU A 19 17.78 -10.87 27.41
N LEU A 20 18.58 -10.17 28.24
CA LEU A 20 18.33 -8.77 28.59
C LEU A 20 18.45 -7.85 27.36
N GLY A 21 19.41 -8.09 26.47
CA GLY A 21 19.58 -7.35 25.22
C GLY A 21 18.38 -7.50 24.28
N VAL A 22 17.84 -8.71 24.13
CA VAL A 22 16.64 -8.97 23.33
C VAL A 22 15.41 -8.26 23.92
N ILE A 23 15.24 -8.31 25.25
CA ILE A 23 14.13 -7.61 25.93
C ILE A 23 14.25 -6.09 25.74
N ALA A 24 15.46 -5.52 25.84
CA ALA A 24 15.70 -4.11 25.57
C ALA A 24 15.39 -3.72 24.11
N LEU A 25 15.79 -4.55 23.14
CA LEU A 25 15.50 -4.32 21.72
C LEU A 25 13.98 -4.37 21.43
N VAL A 26 13.29 -5.38 21.96
CA VAL A 26 11.84 -5.54 21.78
C VAL A 26 11.08 -4.39 22.43
N THR A 27 11.50 -3.95 23.62
CA THR A 27 10.85 -2.83 24.32
C THR A 27 11.08 -1.49 23.61
N VAL A 28 12.29 -1.21 23.10
CA VAL A 28 12.55 -0.01 22.27
C VAL A 28 11.74 -0.04 20.98
N ASN A 29 11.63 -1.19 20.31
CA ASN A 29 10.88 -1.30 19.06
C ASN A 29 9.36 -1.21 19.28
N GLN A 30 8.87 -1.62 20.46
CA GLN A 30 7.46 -1.45 20.86
C GLN A 30 7.16 -0.03 21.37
N LEU A 31 8.12 0.66 22.01
CA LEU A 31 8.00 2.06 22.43
C LEU A 31 8.08 3.04 21.25
N ASN A 32 8.87 2.70 20.22
CA ASN A 32 8.90 3.45 18.95
C ASN A 32 7.64 3.26 18.09
N LYS A 33 6.77 2.29 18.42
CA LYS A 33 5.37 2.33 17.98
C LYS A 33 4.61 3.31 18.87
N GLY A 34 5.03 4.57 18.88
CA GLY A 34 4.22 5.64 19.44
C GLY A 34 2.83 5.57 18.81
N SER A 35 1.79 5.87 19.59
CA SER A 35 0.43 6.01 19.08
C SER A 35 0.42 7.07 17.98
N ALA A 36 0.63 6.61 16.74
CA ALA A 36 0.43 7.43 15.57
C ALA A 36 -1.02 7.88 15.66
N LYS A 37 -1.23 9.17 15.90
CA LYS A 37 -2.56 9.77 15.73
C LYS A 37 -3.02 9.33 14.34
N GLU A 38 -4.20 8.73 14.27
CA GLU A 38 -4.80 8.45 12.97
C GLU A 38 -4.83 9.75 12.17
N PRO A 39 -4.39 9.73 10.90
CA PRO A 39 -4.39 10.92 10.06
C PRO A 39 -5.77 11.56 10.04
N SER A 40 -5.83 12.90 10.13
CA SER A 40 -7.09 13.59 9.93
C SER A 40 -7.55 13.46 8.48
N ILE A 41 -8.82 13.75 8.20
CA ILE A 41 -9.32 13.76 6.81
C ILE A 41 -8.55 14.78 5.97
N ASP A 42 -8.17 15.93 6.54
CA ASP A 42 -7.38 16.94 5.84
C ASP A 42 -6.00 16.38 5.46
N ASP A 43 -5.34 15.65 6.36
CA ASP A 43 -4.06 14.98 6.08
C ASP A 43 -4.21 13.91 4.97
N ILE A 44 -5.30 13.15 4.99
CA ILE A 44 -5.58 12.13 3.96
C ILE A 44 -5.82 12.78 2.60
N ILE A 45 -6.55 13.90 2.55
CA ILE A 45 -6.80 14.66 1.32
C ILE A 45 -5.48 15.19 0.76
N GLU A 46 -4.61 15.77 1.60
CA GLU A 46 -3.29 16.23 1.15
C GLU A 46 -2.36 15.11 0.67
N ALA A 47 -2.53 13.91 1.22
CA ALA A 47 -1.83 12.69 0.78
C ALA A 47 -2.58 11.93 -0.34
N SER A 48 -3.55 12.56 -1.00
CA SER A 48 -4.33 11.93 -2.07
C SER A 48 -4.21 12.69 -3.40
N VAL A 49 -4.24 11.94 -4.49
CA VAL A 49 -4.22 12.47 -5.87
C VAL A 49 -5.48 12.07 -6.60
N ASP A 50 -6.10 13.02 -7.28
CA ASP A 50 -7.21 12.76 -8.19
C ASP A 50 -6.68 12.36 -9.56
N VAL A 51 -7.16 11.22 -10.07
CA VAL A 51 -6.99 10.83 -11.46
C VAL A 51 -8.25 11.26 -12.20
N PRO A 52 -8.15 12.24 -13.13
CA PRO A 52 -9.30 12.78 -13.84
C PRO A 52 -9.97 11.71 -14.69
N GLU A 53 -11.19 12.00 -15.16
CA GLU A 53 -11.99 11.05 -15.94
C GLU A 53 -11.21 10.49 -17.15
N LEU A 54 -11.20 9.16 -17.23
CA LEU A 54 -10.65 8.40 -18.35
C LEU A 54 -11.79 7.65 -19.03
N THR A 55 -11.81 7.71 -20.36
CA THR A 55 -12.67 6.84 -21.19
C THR A 55 -11.79 5.80 -21.85
N THR A 56 -12.06 4.53 -21.60
CA THR A 56 -11.28 3.41 -22.17
C THR A 56 -12.19 2.24 -22.51
N ASN A 57 -11.71 1.39 -23.41
CA ASN A 57 -12.42 0.17 -23.79
C ASN A 57 -12.29 -0.88 -22.68
N LEU A 58 -13.31 -1.72 -22.59
CA LEU A 58 -13.27 -2.99 -21.86
C LEU A 58 -12.99 -4.13 -22.85
N ALA A 59 -12.76 -5.33 -22.33
CA ALA A 59 -12.76 -6.52 -23.18
C ALA A 59 -14.13 -6.66 -23.90
N GLY A 60 -14.09 -6.72 -25.24
CA GLY A 60 -15.27 -6.80 -26.09
C GLY A 60 -15.64 -5.46 -26.73
N THR A 61 -16.92 -5.09 -26.67
CA THR A 61 -17.48 -3.90 -27.35
C THR A 61 -17.91 -2.79 -26.39
N ASN A 62 -17.79 -3.00 -25.09
CA ASN A 62 -18.20 -2.03 -24.07
C ASN A 62 -17.05 -1.06 -23.79
N PHE A 63 -17.38 0.12 -23.31
CA PHE A 63 -16.40 1.08 -22.80
C PHE A 63 -16.81 1.59 -21.43
N VAL A 64 -15.83 2.12 -20.71
CA VAL A 64 -16.01 2.62 -19.35
C VAL A 64 -15.50 4.04 -19.23
N LYS A 65 -16.27 4.87 -18.53
CA LYS A 65 -15.80 6.14 -17.98
C LYS A 65 -15.52 5.95 -16.50
N ILE A 66 -14.29 6.20 -16.10
CA ILE A 66 -13.82 5.98 -14.74
C ILE A 66 -13.05 7.20 -14.22
N SER A 67 -13.27 7.56 -12.96
CA SER A 67 -12.45 8.51 -12.22
C SER A 67 -11.97 7.85 -10.93
N LEU A 68 -10.74 8.14 -10.53
CA LEU A 68 -10.12 7.51 -9.37
C LEU A 68 -9.58 8.57 -8.41
N LYS A 69 -9.51 8.22 -7.13
CA LYS A 69 -8.72 8.95 -6.13
C LYS A 69 -7.73 7.99 -5.49
N ILE A 70 -6.45 8.34 -5.53
CA ILE A 70 -5.36 7.51 -5.02
C ILE A 70 -4.90 8.10 -3.70
N GLN A 71 -5.06 7.36 -2.60
CA GLN A 71 -4.53 7.72 -1.30
C GLN A 71 -3.14 7.11 -1.11
N THR A 72 -2.19 7.94 -0.67
CA THR A 72 -0.83 7.52 -0.36
C THR A 72 -0.54 7.65 1.13
N ASP A 73 0.62 7.18 1.56
CA ASP A 73 1.06 7.27 2.95
C ASP A 73 1.64 8.63 3.34
N SER A 74 1.88 9.52 2.37
CA SER A 74 2.39 10.86 2.64
C SER A 74 2.15 11.81 1.47
N LYS A 75 2.13 13.11 1.75
CA LYS A 75 2.06 14.17 0.72
C LYS A 75 3.15 14.05 -0.35
N LYS A 76 4.36 13.63 0.02
CA LYS A 76 5.46 13.42 -0.93
C LYS A 76 5.17 12.27 -1.90
N ALA A 77 4.62 11.17 -1.39
CA ALA A 77 4.20 10.04 -2.21
C ALA A 77 3.05 10.45 -3.16
N ALA A 78 2.11 11.28 -2.69
CA ALA A 78 1.07 11.88 -3.52
C ALA A 78 1.68 12.73 -4.66
N GLU A 79 2.64 13.60 -4.35
CA GLU A 79 3.34 14.38 -5.37
C GLU A 79 4.10 13.50 -6.39
N GLU A 80 4.73 12.41 -5.94
CA GLU A 80 5.42 11.47 -6.83
C GLU A 80 4.44 10.81 -7.81
N ILE A 81 3.41 10.15 -7.29
CA ILE A 81 2.46 9.42 -8.15
C ILE A 81 1.68 10.37 -9.06
N GLY A 82 1.42 11.60 -8.60
CA GLY A 82 0.83 12.66 -9.41
C GLY A 82 1.71 13.10 -10.58
N LYS A 83 3.05 13.02 -10.47
CA LYS A 83 3.98 13.26 -11.59
C LYS A 83 4.06 12.07 -12.56
N ARG A 84 3.69 10.88 -12.11
CA ARG A 84 3.63 9.64 -12.91
C ARG A 84 2.25 9.43 -13.54
N ASP A 85 1.47 10.50 -13.73
CA ASP A 85 0.08 10.43 -14.16
C ASP A 85 -0.11 9.64 -15.47
N PHE A 86 0.80 9.78 -16.42
CA PHE A 86 0.79 9.05 -17.69
C PHE A 86 0.95 7.53 -17.47
N GLN A 87 1.78 7.11 -16.51
CA GLN A 87 1.96 5.69 -16.16
C GLN A 87 0.72 5.16 -15.44
N VAL A 88 0.17 5.94 -14.51
CA VAL A 88 -1.08 5.62 -13.81
C VAL A 88 -2.22 5.42 -14.81
N LYS A 89 -2.40 6.36 -15.74
CA LYS A 89 -3.42 6.26 -16.80
C LYS A 89 -3.19 5.06 -17.70
N SER A 90 -1.94 4.77 -18.08
CA SER A 90 -1.59 3.60 -18.89
C SER A 90 -1.98 2.30 -18.19
N ILE A 91 -1.67 2.15 -16.90
CA ILE A 91 -2.06 0.98 -16.12
C ILE A 91 -3.59 0.87 -16.06
N VAL A 92 -4.30 1.96 -15.79
CA VAL A 92 -5.77 1.91 -15.75
C VAL A 92 -6.34 1.43 -17.08
N ILE A 93 -5.82 1.93 -18.21
CA ILE A 93 -6.26 1.51 -19.54
C ILE A 93 -5.98 0.03 -19.80
N GLU A 94 -4.78 -0.45 -19.42
CA GLU A 94 -4.38 -1.86 -19.55
C GLU A 94 -5.31 -2.77 -18.75
N GLU A 95 -5.47 -2.49 -17.45
CA GLU A 95 -6.32 -3.28 -16.55
C GLU A 95 -7.79 -3.27 -17.00
N MET A 96 -8.30 -2.13 -17.50
CA MET A 96 -9.67 -2.06 -18.05
C MET A 96 -9.84 -2.88 -19.32
N SER A 97 -8.83 -2.90 -20.19
CA SER A 97 -8.89 -3.60 -21.47
C SER A 97 -8.97 -5.13 -21.31
N GLU A 98 -8.52 -5.65 -20.17
CA GLU A 98 -8.58 -7.08 -19.83
C GLU A 98 -9.90 -7.49 -19.17
N MET A 99 -10.67 -6.53 -18.63
CA MET A 99 -11.89 -6.83 -17.87
C MET A 99 -13.13 -6.81 -18.74
N THR A 100 -14.05 -7.72 -18.47
CA THR A 100 -15.40 -7.70 -19.06
C THR A 100 -16.36 -6.90 -18.19
N LYS A 101 -17.54 -6.57 -18.74
CA LYS A 101 -18.62 -5.96 -17.96
C LYS A 101 -18.99 -6.77 -16.71
N GLY A 102 -19.06 -8.10 -16.83
CA GLY A 102 -19.42 -9.00 -15.72
C GLY A 102 -18.38 -9.00 -14.60
N ASP A 103 -17.10 -8.83 -14.92
CA ASP A 103 -16.02 -8.77 -13.92
C ASP A 103 -16.09 -7.50 -13.07
N LEU A 104 -16.70 -6.44 -13.61
CA LEU A 104 -16.84 -5.14 -12.98
C LEU A 104 -18.21 -4.92 -12.33
N GLU A 105 -19.11 -5.90 -12.44
CA GLU A 105 -20.44 -5.84 -11.84
C GLU A 105 -20.40 -6.07 -10.32
N GLY A 106 -21.14 -5.21 -9.61
CA GLY A 106 -21.30 -5.29 -8.17
C GLY A 106 -20.06 -4.86 -7.35
N LYS A 107 -20.18 -4.99 -6.04
CA LYS A 107 -19.15 -4.51 -5.08
C LYS A 107 -17.85 -5.31 -5.17
N LYS A 108 -17.93 -6.61 -5.42
CA LYS A 108 -16.77 -7.51 -5.44
C LYS A 108 -15.83 -7.19 -6.60
N GLY A 109 -16.37 -7.03 -7.81
CA GLY A 109 -15.61 -6.66 -9.00
C GLY A 109 -14.87 -5.33 -8.84
N LYS A 110 -15.58 -4.32 -8.36
CA LYS A 110 -14.99 -3.00 -8.06
C LYS A 110 -13.86 -3.08 -7.03
N LYS A 111 -14.03 -3.84 -5.94
CA LYS A 111 -12.98 -3.96 -4.92
C LYS A 111 -11.76 -4.74 -5.43
N MET A 112 -11.98 -5.72 -6.30
CA MET A 112 -10.90 -6.42 -6.99
C MET A 112 -10.10 -5.44 -7.85
N LEU A 113 -10.77 -4.63 -8.66
CA LEU A 113 -10.11 -3.60 -9.47
C LEU A 113 -9.30 -2.62 -8.61
N GLU A 114 -9.89 -2.06 -7.55
CA GLU A 114 -9.18 -1.16 -6.63
C GLU A 114 -7.91 -1.80 -6.05
N THR A 115 -7.97 -3.09 -5.71
CA THR A 115 -6.84 -3.84 -5.15
C THR A 115 -5.76 -4.10 -6.20
N THR A 116 -6.16 -4.45 -7.42
CA THR A 116 -5.23 -4.65 -8.54
C THR A 116 -4.53 -3.35 -8.88
N LEU A 117 -5.28 -2.25 -9.07
CA LEU A 117 -4.70 -0.93 -9.34
C LEU A 117 -3.77 -0.48 -8.22
N LYS A 118 -4.14 -0.66 -6.95
CA LYS A 118 -3.25 -0.38 -5.82
C LYS A 118 -1.92 -1.14 -5.92
N THR A 119 -1.97 -2.42 -6.29
CA THR A 119 -0.77 -3.25 -6.41
C THR A 119 0.12 -2.72 -7.54
N ARG A 120 -0.47 -2.51 -8.72
CA ARG A 120 0.22 -2.02 -9.92
C ARG A 120 0.79 -0.61 -9.74
N PHE A 121 0.07 0.27 -9.06
CA PHE A 121 0.58 1.62 -8.75
C PHE A 121 1.74 1.59 -7.76
N ASN A 122 1.73 0.68 -6.78
CA ASN A 122 2.87 0.51 -5.87
C ASN A 122 4.14 0.03 -6.60
N GLU A 123 4.01 -0.68 -7.72
CA GLU A 123 5.17 -1.06 -8.56
C GLU A 123 5.85 0.16 -9.20
N LEU A 124 5.14 1.30 -9.32
CA LEU A 124 5.68 2.55 -9.84
C LEU A 124 6.38 3.41 -8.78
N MET A 125 6.02 3.23 -7.51
CA MET A 125 6.48 4.09 -6.41
C MET A 125 7.94 3.81 -6.07
N GLN A 126 8.71 4.87 -5.89
CA GLN A 126 10.07 4.79 -5.35
C GLN A 126 10.11 5.18 -3.88
N ASP A 127 9.42 6.28 -3.53
CA ASP A 127 9.38 6.82 -2.18
C ASP A 127 7.95 6.85 -1.63
N GLY A 128 7.68 5.98 -0.64
CA GLY A 128 6.37 5.82 -0.03
C GLY A 128 5.52 4.76 -0.73
N LYS A 129 4.21 4.77 -0.48
CA LYS A 129 3.30 3.74 -1.01
C LYS A 129 1.87 4.24 -1.19
N VAL A 130 1.17 3.63 -2.14
CA VAL A 130 -0.28 3.74 -2.29
C VAL A 130 -0.96 2.87 -1.23
N GLN A 131 -1.79 3.50 -0.39
CA GLN A 131 -2.54 2.83 0.66
C GLN A 131 -3.87 2.29 0.17
N GLU A 132 -4.63 3.12 -0.56
CA GLU A 132 -5.95 2.77 -1.11
C GLU A 132 -6.17 3.48 -2.44
N VAL A 133 -6.97 2.85 -3.29
CA VAL A 133 -7.47 3.42 -4.55
C VAL A 133 -8.98 3.40 -4.48
N TYR A 134 -9.61 4.54 -4.74
CA TYR A 134 -11.05 4.70 -4.69
C TYR A 134 -11.59 4.98 -6.08
N ILE A 135 -12.61 4.24 -6.49
CA ILE A 135 -13.38 4.57 -7.69
C ILE A 135 -14.41 5.64 -7.31
N THR A 136 -14.23 6.87 -7.79
CA THR A 136 -15.08 8.02 -7.45
C THR A 136 -16.19 8.26 -8.46
N SER A 137 -15.99 7.84 -9.71
CA SER A 137 -17.01 7.82 -10.77
C SER A 137 -16.82 6.58 -11.64
N TYR A 138 -17.93 5.96 -12.06
CA TYR A 138 -17.91 4.70 -12.80
C TYR A 138 -19.17 4.50 -13.64
N ILE A 139 -19.04 4.56 -14.96
CA ILE A 139 -20.15 4.38 -15.91
C ILE A 139 -19.69 3.42 -17.02
N ILE A 140 -20.39 2.29 -17.20
CA ILE A 140 -20.19 1.37 -18.32
C ILE A 140 -21.28 1.64 -19.37
N GLN A 141 -20.91 1.65 -20.65
CA GLN A 141 -21.82 1.74 -21.80
C GLN A 141 -21.58 0.61 -22.79
#